data_AF-A0A6A6UAL6-F1
#
_entry.id   AF-A0A6A6UAL6-F1
#
_cell.length_a   1.000
_cell.length_b   1.000
_cell.length_c   1.000
_cell.angle_alpha   90.00
_cell.angle_beta   90.00
_cell.angle_gamma   90.00
#
_symmetry.space_group_name_H-M   'P 1'
#
loop_
_entity.id
_entity.type
_entity.pdbx_description
1 polymer ?
#
loop_
_entity_poly.entity_id
_entity_poly.type
_entity_poly.pdbx_seq_one_letter_code
_entity_poly.pdbx_strand_id
1 'polypeptide(L)'
;MRITLFYSISVAYAFSFDYHRSLSPRSSNLTSIKNNNTWIVGHDWLPSALVANSSRSPCPLLNTFSNHGFLPRNGRNITKDQFTDAQVKALHFSYELANKTTNAMVTKLGTPINNSKTFDLEDFASHNHTEHDASLTRLDVIQGTVIDVNPGLVVKLLDDSSTEYLNTSSIGYSRVRRENESVSIGSPKLSSDFVSFAQLEASFILLVFGSQGAGNVSLTEAPKEQVRTWLFEERFPVERNYTRSAVELTLDMQQAIIKDISRYHDRYKK
;
A
#
# COMPACT_ATOMS: atom_id res chain seq x y z
N MET A 1 -9.64 56.21 -34.51
CA MET A 1 -8.92 56.28 -33.22
C MET A 1 -9.52 55.25 -32.26
N ARG A 2 -8.90 54.08 -32.14
CA ARG A 2 -8.94 53.21 -30.94
C ARG A 2 -7.95 52.06 -31.14
N ILE A 3 -7.21 51.82 -30.07
CA ILE A 3 -5.91 51.15 -29.97
C ILE A 3 -6.06 49.63 -29.96
N THR A 4 -5.15 48.96 -30.66
CA THR A 4 -4.87 47.53 -30.68
C THR A 4 -4.41 47.03 -29.30
N LEU A 5 -4.75 45.80 -28.90
CA LEU A 5 -3.80 44.90 -28.22
C LEU A 5 -4.28 43.44 -28.29
N PHE A 6 -3.46 42.59 -28.91
CA PHE A 6 -3.52 41.14 -28.81
C PHE A 6 -2.88 40.70 -27.49
N TYR A 7 -3.46 39.72 -26.79
CA TYR A 7 -2.74 38.92 -25.80
C TYR A 7 -3.10 37.44 -25.97
N SER A 8 -2.08 36.67 -26.31
CA SER A 8 -1.98 35.23 -26.17
C SER A 8 -1.08 34.91 -24.96
N ILE A 9 -1.10 33.64 -24.55
CA ILE A 9 -0.11 32.88 -23.74
C ILE A 9 -0.67 32.31 -22.42
N SER A 10 -0.86 30.99 -22.47
CA SER A 10 -0.44 29.92 -21.55
C SER A 10 -0.18 30.25 -20.08
N VAL A 11 -0.91 29.58 -19.17
CA VAL A 11 -0.53 29.41 -17.77
C VAL A 11 -0.39 27.93 -17.46
N ALA A 12 0.85 27.46 -17.44
CA ALA A 12 1.28 26.22 -16.83
C ALA A 12 2.56 26.53 -16.03
N TYR A 13 2.73 25.84 -14.90
CA TYR A 13 3.85 25.90 -13.95
C TYR A 13 3.87 27.08 -12.96
N ALA A 14 3.41 26.81 -11.73
CA ALA A 14 4.03 27.34 -10.50
C ALA A 14 3.38 26.70 -9.26
N PHE A 15 3.89 25.56 -8.79
CA PHE A 15 3.83 25.20 -7.36
C PHE A 15 4.98 24.23 -7.04
N SER A 16 6.14 24.82 -6.77
CA SER A 16 7.26 24.21 -6.06
C SER A 16 8.02 25.36 -5.40
N PHE A 17 8.60 25.09 -4.22
CA PHE A 17 9.27 26.02 -3.28
C PHE A 17 8.35 26.66 -2.23
N ASP A 18 8.29 26.05 -1.04
CA ASP A 18 9.02 26.56 0.13
C ASP A 18 8.63 25.80 1.41
N TYR A 19 9.49 24.86 1.86
CA TYR A 19 9.46 24.42 3.25
C TYR A 19 10.85 24.04 3.76
N HIS A 20 11.69 25.06 3.94
CA HIS A 20 12.96 24.95 4.66
C HIS A 20 13.17 26.16 5.55
N ARG A 21 12.70 26.10 6.81
CA ARG A 21 13.35 26.67 8.01
C ARG A 21 12.51 26.50 9.28
N SER A 22 12.92 25.60 10.17
CA SER A 22 13.45 26.00 11.48
C SER A 22 13.91 24.74 12.25
N LEU A 23 15.21 24.63 12.44
CA LEU A 23 15.85 23.67 13.35
C LEU A 23 16.30 24.46 14.57
N SER A 24 15.91 24.02 15.77
CA SER A 24 16.55 24.34 17.03
C SER A 24 17.12 23.05 17.63
N PRO A 25 18.38 23.03 18.11
CA PRO A 25 19.01 21.80 18.57
C PRO A 25 18.64 21.55 20.04
N ARG A 26 17.92 20.46 20.32
CA ARG A 26 17.87 19.88 21.67
C ARG A 26 18.71 18.61 21.65
N SER A 27 19.90 18.69 22.24
CA SER A 27 20.76 17.55 22.47
C SER A 27 20.12 16.61 23.49
N SER A 28 19.67 15.46 23.02
CA SER A 28 19.49 14.27 23.86
C SER A 28 20.27 13.14 23.22
N ASN A 29 21.20 12.57 23.98
CA ASN A 29 21.99 11.39 23.62
C ASN A 29 21.05 10.23 23.23
N LEU A 30 20.75 10.13 21.94
CA LEU A 30 20.28 8.91 21.31
C LEU A 30 21.53 8.34 20.63
N THR A 31 22.03 7.24 21.16
CA THR A 31 22.92 6.34 20.43
C THR A 31 22.31 6.11 19.05
N SER A 32 22.89 6.74 18.02
CA SER A 32 22.45 6.57 16.65
C SER A 32 22.72 5.13 16.27
N ILE A 33 21.71 4.27 16.38
CA ILE A 33 21.68 3.08 15.54
C ILE A 33 21.61 3.64 14.13
N LYS A 34 22.76 3.67 13.44
CA LYS A 34 22.78 3.89 12.00
C LYS A 34 21.94 2.75 11.44
N ASN A 35 20.69 3.04 11.08
CA ASN A 35 19.84 2.14 10.34
C ASN A 35 20.55 1.87 9.02
N ASN A 36 21.37 0.82 9.01
CA ASN A 36 22.08 0.42 7.82
C ASN A 36 21.03 -0.30 6.98
N ASN A 37 20.39 0.43 6.06
CA ASN A 37 19.34 -0.07 5.16
C ASN A 37 19.91 -1.06 4.12
N THR A 38 20.71 -2.02 4.57
CA THR A 38 21.38 -3.02 3.74
C THR A 38 20.39 -3.87 2.97
N TRP A 39 19.19 -4.06 3.52
CA TRP A 39 18.09 -4.79 2.89
C TRP A 39 17.60 -4.17 1.57
N ILE A 40 17.84 -2.87 1.33
CA ILE A 40 17.42 -2.17 0.12
C ILE A 40 18.58 -1.83 -0.83
N VAL A 41 19.82 -2.20 -0.46
CA VAL A 41 20.99 -1.96 -1.32
C VAL A 41 20.84 -2.78 -2.62
N GLY A 42 21.00 -2.12 -3.77
CA GLY A 42 20.77 -2.72 -5.09
C GLY A 42 19.30 -2.78 -5.51
N HIS A 43 18.38 -2.30 -4.65
CA HIS A 43 16.94 -2.25 -4.88
C HIS A 43 16.45 -0.81 -4.97
N ASP A 44 17.17 0.02 -5.73
CA ASP A 44 16.78 1.42 -5.96
C ASP A 44 15.38 1.51 -6.58
N TRP A 45 14.62 2.50 -6.14
CA TRP A 45 13.29 2.75 -6.68
C TRP A 45 13.39 3.32 -8.09
N LEU A 46 12.61 2.76 -9.01
CA LEU A 46 12.36 3.30 -10.34
C LEU A 46 10.84 3.34 -10.56
N PRO A 47 10.26 4.49 -10.95
CA PRO A 47 8.85 4.57 -11.27
C PRO A 47 8.54 3.71 -12.50
N SER A 48 7.37 3.08 -12.50
CA SER A 48 6.90 2.22 -13.60
C SER A 48 6.94 2.89 -14.97
N ALA A 49 6.64 4.20 -15.02
CA ALA A 49 6.66 5.00 -16.24
C ALA A 49 8.02 5.06 -16.96
N LEU A 50 9.12 4.76 -16.27
CA LEU A 50 10.46 4.68 -16.85
C LEU A 50 10.87 3.26 -17.27
N VAL A 51 10.01 2.27 -17.04
CA VAL A 51 10.26 0.87 -17.35
C VAL A 51 9.42 0.47 -18.57
N ALA A 52 10.10 0.09 -19.66
CA ALA A 52 9.42 -0.35 -20.87
C ALA A 52 8.51 -1.56 -20.61
N ASN A 53 7.30 -1.55 -21.20
CA ASN A 53 6.30 -2.61 -21.07
C ASN A 53 5.92 -2.94 -19.62
N SER A 54 5.92 -1.94 -18.73
CA SER A 54 5.55 -2.12 -17.33
C SER A 54 4.11 -2.61 -17.17
N SER A 55 3.93 -3.67 -16.39
CA SER A 55 2.67 -4.18 -15.87
C SER A 55 2.60 -3.88 -14.36
N ARG A 56 1.43 -3.47 -13.88
CA ARG A 56 1.16 -3.16 -12.47
C ARG A 56 -0.20 -3.71 -12.07
N SER A 57 -0.39 -3.88 -10.77
CA SER A 57 -1.55 -4.52 -10.14
C SER A 57 -2.34 -3.52 -9.30
N PRO A 58 -3.57 -3.85 -8.85
CA PRO A 58 -4.24 -3.10 -7.78
C PRO A 58 -3.50 -3.17 -6.43
N CYS A 59 -2.53 -4.07 -6.26
CA CYS A 59 -1.81 -4.28 -5.01
C CYS A 59 -0.58 -3.36 -4.88
N PRO A 60 -0.56 -2.41 -3.91
CA PRO A 60 0.56 -1.50 -3.75
C PRO A 60 1.87 -2.19 -3.33
N LEU A 61 1.82 -3.32 -2.60
CA LEU A 61 3.04 -4.07 -2.25
C LEU A 61 3.69 -4.71 -3.48
N LEU A 62 2.93 -5.40 -4.34
CA LEU A 62 3.46 -6.02 -5.57
C LEU A 62 4.10 -4.99 -6.49
N ASN A 63 3.44 -3.85 -6.64
CA ASN A 63 3.96 -2.74 -7.43
C ASN A 63 5.24 -2.17 -6.82
N THR A 64 5.28 -2.02 -5.49
CA THR A 64 6.49 -1.61 -4.76
C THR A 64 7.64 -2.57 -4.99
N PHE A 65 7.41 -3.89 -4.94
CA PHE A 65 8.45 -4.89 -5.20
C PHE A 65 9.01 -4.77 -6.62
N SER A 66 8.17 -4.54 -7.62
CA SER A 66 8.63 -4.33 -9.01
C SER A 66 9.35 -2.98 -9.18
N ASN A 67 8.84 -1.90 -8.57
CA ASN A 67 9.48 -0.59 -8.60
C ASN A 67 10.86 -0.59 -7.93
N HIS A 68 11.09 -1.46 -6.94
CA HIS A 68 12.38 -1.66 -6.28
C HIS A 68 13.22 -2.81 -6.87
N GLY A 69 12.70 -3.56 -7.85
CA GLY A 69 13.43 -4.67 -8.46
C GLY A 69 13.58 -5.90 -7.57
N PHE A 70 12.78 -6.06 -6.52
CA PHE A 70 12.62 -7.34 -5.81
C PHE A 70 11.86 -8.36 -6.66
N LEU A 71 10.97 -7.86 -7.52
CA LEU A 71 10.37 -8.57 -8.65
C LEU A 71 10.92 -8.01 -9.97
N PRO A 72 10.77 -8.71 -11.11
CA PRO A 72 11.01 -8.15 -12.43
C PRO A 72 10.42 -6.74 -12.54
N ARG A 73 11.24 -5.73 -12.89
CA ARG A 73 10.82 -4.32 -12.85
C ARG A 73 9.65 -4.01 -13.78
N ASN A 74 9.56 -4.74 -14.89
CA ASN A 74 8.46 -4.67 -15.83
C ASN A 74 7.18 -5.32 -15.29
N GLY A 75 7.20 -5.98 -14.12
CA GLY A 75 6.03 -6.61 -13.51
C GLY A 75 5.48 -7.80 -14.31
N ARG A 76 6.31 -8.43 -15.14
CA ARG A 76 5.91 -9.52 -16.03
C ARG A 76 6.70 -10.80 -15.78
N ASN A 77 6.11 -11.92 -16.17
CA ASN A 77 6.68 -13.26 -16.08
C ASN A 77 7.14 -13.61 -14.64
N ILE A 78 6.32 -13.28 -13.65
CA ILE A 78 6.64 -13.49 -12.24
C ILE A 78 6.25 -14.91 -11.83
N THR A 79 7.18 -15.63 -11.20
CA THR A 79 6.89 -16.93 -10.59
C THR A 79 6.36 -16.80 -9.17
N LYS A 80 5.65 -17.82 -8.70
CA LYS A 80 5.26 -17.97 -7.29
C LYS A 80 6.44 -17.82 -6.32
N ASP A 81 7.57 -18.43 -6.66
CA ASP A 81 8.76 -18.41 -5.80
C ASP A 81 9.37 -17.01 -5.75
N GLN A 82 9.42 -16.28 -6.87
CA GLN A 82 9.85 -14.88 -6.89
C GLN A 82 8.95 -14.00 -6.02
N PHE A 83 7.63 -14.20 -6.06
CA PHE A 83 6.71 -13.44 -5.21
C PHE A 83 6.88 -13.77 -3.73
N THR A 84 7.03 -15.05 -3.38
CA THR A 84 7.30 -15.45 -1.99
C THR A 84 8.63 -14.86 -1.48
N ASP A 85 9.68 -14.98 -2.28
CA ASP A 85 11.02 -14.48 -1.94
C ASP A 85 11.07 -12.95 -1.84
N ALA A 86 10.35 -12.23 -2.71
CA ALA A 86 10.24 -10.76 -2.65
C ALA A 86 9.64 -10.29 -1.31
N GLN A 87 8.63 -10.96 -0.78
CA GLN A 87 8.04 -10.61 0.52
C GLN A 87 9.03 -10.86 1.68
N VAL A 88 9.73 -11.99 1.67
CA VAL A 88 10.75 -12.30 2.68
C VAL A 88 11.89 -11.28 2.64
N LYS A 89 12.41 -10.97 1.44
CA LYS A 89 13.55 -10.05 1.26
C LYS A 89 13.17 -8.58 1.47
N ALA A 90 12.03 -8.13 0.99
CA ALA A 90 11.65 -6.73 1.11
C ALA A 90 11.06 -6.39 2.49
N LEU A 91 10.25 -7.28 3.06
CA LEU A 91 9.43 -6.98 4.24
C LEU A 91 9.84 -7.72 5.51
N HIS A 92 10.74 -8.71 5.41
CA HIS A 92 11.08 -9.62 6.52
C HIS A 92 9.86 -10.42 7.02
N PHE A 93 8.99 -10.82 6.09
CA PHE A 93 7.94 -11.79 6.39
C PHE A 93 8.55 -13.16 6.67
N SER A 94 7.94 -13.90 7.58
CA SER A 94 8.23 -15.32 7.71
C SER A 94 7.89 -16.03 6.41
N TYR A 95 8.64 -17.08 6.08
CA TYR A 95 8.36 -17.88 4.89
C TYR A 95 6.93 -18.40 4.87
N GLU A 96 6.40 -18.78 6.05
CA GLU A 96 5.03 -19.25 6.19
C GLU A 96 4.00 -18.17 5.80
N LEU A 97 4.16 -16.94 6.32
CA LEU A 97 3.33 -15.79 5.94
C LEU A 97 3.43 -15.51 4.45
N ALA A 98 4.65 -15.35 3.93
CA ALA A 98 4.89 -15.04 2.52
C ALA A 98 4.29 -16.11 1.60
N ASN A 99 4.53 -17.39 1.86
CA ASN A 99 4.01 -18.49 1.04
C ASN A 99 2.48 -18.57 1.12
N LYS A 100 1.87 -18.35 2.30
CA LYS A 100 0.40 -18.36 2.43
C LYS A 100 -0.24 -17.21 1.66
N THR A 101 0.30 -15.99 1.76
CA THR A 101 -0.16 -14.82 0.99
C THR A 101 0.01 -15.04 -0.51
N THR A 102 1.17 -15.51 -0.96
CA THR A 102 1.41 -15.85 -2.36
C THR A 102 0.39 -16.86 -2.87
N ASN A 103 0.18 -17.97 -2.15
CA ASN A 103 -0.75 -19.02 -2.56
C ASN A 103 -2.19 -18.50 -2.64
N ALA A 104 -2.63 -17.69 -1.68
CA ALA A 104 -3.97 -17.12 -1.69
C ALA A 104 -4.21 -16.25 -2.94
N MET A 105 -3.23 -15.41 -3.29
CA MET A 105 -3.30 -14.54 -4.47
C MET A 105 -3.24 -15.32 -5.77
N VAL A 106 -2.26 -16.23 -5.93
CA VAL A 106 -2.07 -17.00 -7.17
C VAL A 106 -3.25 -17.94 -7.42
N THR A 107 -3.84 -18.54 -6.37
CA THR A 107 -5.02 -19.41 -6.52
C THR A 107 -6.21 -18.65 -7.11
N LYS A 108 -6.39 -17.38 -6.73
CA LYS A 108 -7.47 -16.52 -7.22
C LYS A 108 -7.34 -16.19 -8.72
N LEU A 109 -6.15 -16.33 -9.32
CA LEU A 109 -5.96 -16.20 -10.77
C LEU A 109 -6.49 -17.41 -11.57
N GLY A 110 -7.07 -18.43 -10.92
CA GLY A 110 -7.56 -19.64 -11.60
C GLY A 110 -6.44 -20.43 -12.30
N THR A 111 -5.19 -20.09 -12.02
CA THR A 111 -4.02 -20.65 -12.67
C THR A 111 -3.61 -21.94 -11.95
N PRO A 112 -3.58 -23.11 -12.62
CA PRO A 112 -3.14 -24.35 -12.00
C PRO A 112 -1.73 -24.19 -11.43
N ILE A 113 -1.59 -24.50 -10.14
CA ILE A 113 -0.35 -24.37 -9.37
C ILE A 113 0.56 -25.56 -9.72
N ASN A 114 1.16 -25.55 -10.91
CA ASN A 114 2.28 -26.40 -11.25
C ASN A 114 3.41 -25.61 -11.91
N ASN A 115 4.64 -26.02 -11.59
CA ASN A 115 5.86 -25.19 -11.52
C ASN A 115 6.46 -24.71 -12.85
N SER A 116 5.68 -24.05 -13.69
CA SER A 116 6.20 -23.25 -14.81
C SER A 116 5.31 -22.09 -15.21
N LYS A 117 4.15 -21.88 -14.57
CA LYS A 117 3.30 -20.74 -14.91
C LYS A 117 3.76 -19.48 -14.19
N THR A 118 4.04 -18.47 -15.01
CA THR A 118 4.24 -17.11 -14.56
C THR A 118 2.93 -16.33 -14.64
N PHE A 119 2.87 -15.21 -13.93
CA PHE A 119 1.80 -14.23 -14.05
C PHE A 119 2.39 -12.83 -14.27
N ASP A 120 1.59 -11.96 -14.84
CA ASP A 120 1.87 -10.53 -14.93
C ASP A 120 1.08 -9.80 -13.85
N LEU A 121 1.58 -8.65 -13.38
CA LEU A 121 0.93 -7.94 -12.28
C LEU A 121 -0.50 -7.49 -12.61
N GLU A 122 -0.77 -7.13 -13.87
CA GLU A 122 -2.10 -6.74 -14.33
C GLU A 122 -3.13 -7.87 -14.28
N ASP A 123 -2.71 -9.14 -14.22
CA ASP A 123 -3.63 -10.28 -14.07
C ASP A 123 -4.43 -10.19 -12.75
N PHE A 124 -3.86 -9.53 -11.74
CA PHE A 124 -4.54 -9.27 -10.47
C PHE A 124 -5.63 -8.21 -10.54
N ALA A 125 -5.82 -7.53 -11.67
CA ALA A 125 -6.93 -6.60 -11.90
C ALA A 125 -8.26 -7.28 -12.29
N SER A 126 -8.29 -8.62 -12.30
CA SER A 126 -9.50 -9.40 -12.59
C SER A 126 -10.57 -9.19 -11.52
N HIS A 127 -11.57 -8.37 -11.85
CA HIS A 127 -12.68 -8.00 -10.98
C HIS A 127 -13.47 -9.23 -10.50
N ASN A 128 -13.83 -9.24 -9.21
CA ASN A 128 -14.51 -10.33 -8.49
C ASN A 128 -13.77 -11.68 -8.47
N HIS A 129 -12.47 -11.70 -8.79
CA HIS A 129 -11.61 -12.87 -8.63
C HIS A 129 -10.50 -12.56 -7.62
N THR A 130 -9.62 -11.65 -8.03
CA THR A 130 -8.49 -11.12 -7.27
C THR A 130 -8.78 -9.71 -6.78
N GLU A 131 -9.40 -8.89 -7.63
CA GLU A 131 -9.78 -7.50 -7.34
C GLU A 131 -11.25 -7.41 -6.86
N HIS A 132 -11.55 -6.40 -6.04
CA HIS A 132 -12.88 -6.12 -5.54
C HIS A 132 -13.14 -4.62 -5.28
N ASP A 133 -14.42 -4.24 -5.35
CA ASP A 133 -14.90 -2.90 -5.01
C ASP A 133 -14.61 -2.50 -3.55
N ALA A 134 -14.81 -1.24 -3.21
CA ALA A 134 -14.51 -0.68 -1.89
C ALA A 134 -13.04 -0.84 -1.48
N SER A 135 -12.14 -0.80 -2.46
CA SER A 135 -10.69 -0.74 -2.25
C SER A 135 -10.31 0.54 -1.50
N LEU A 136 -9.34 0.47 -0.58
CA LEU A 136 -8.95 1.63 0.25
C LEU A 136 -8.40 2.80 -0.58
N THR A 137 -7.75 2.50 -1.70
CA THR A 137 -7.01 3.49 -2.50
C THR A 137 -7.27 3.41 -4.00
N ARG A 138 -8.09 2.46 -4.45
CA ARG A 138 -8.47 2.27 -5.86
C ARG A 138 -9.96 2.57 -6.01
N LEU A 139 -10.31 3.05 -7.20
CA LEU A 139 -11.70 3.22 -7.60
C LEU A 139 -12.36 1.85 -7.79
N ASP A 140 -13.68 1.83 -7.64
CA ASP A 140 -14.49 0.66 -7.98
C ASP A 140 -14.54 0.49 -9.50
N VAL A 141 -14.83 -0.73 -9.98
CA VAL A 141 -14.78 -1.05 -11.42
C VAL A 141 -15.72 -0.16 -12.26
N ILE A 142 -16.84 0.26 -11.69
CA ILE A 142 -17.83 1.09 -12.39
C ILE A 142 -17.36 2.54 -12.57
N GLN A 143 -16.32 2.95 -11.85
CA GLN A 143 -15.78 4.31 -11.87
C GLN A 143 -14.56 4.44 -12.79
N GLY A 144 -13.93 3.32 -13.19
CA GLY A 144 -12.82 3.31 -14.13
C GLY A 144 -11.77 2.24 -13.85
N THR A 145 -10.50 2.60 -14.05
CA THR A 145 -9.33 1.76 -13.79
C THR A 145 -9.27 1.32 -12.31
N VAL A 146 -9.07 0.03 -12.10
CA VAL A 146 -8.90 -0.59 -10.77
C VAL A 146 -7.43 -0.76 -10.38
N ILE A 147 -6.49 -0.46 -11.28
CA ILE A 147 -5.05 -0.57 -11.03
C ILE A 147 -4.52 0.71 -10.38
N ASP A 148 -4.91 1.86 -10.94
CA ASP A 148 -4.31 3.14 -10.61
C ASP A 148 -4.71 3.61 -9.21
N VAL A 149 -3.72 4.12 -8.47
CA VAL A 149 -3.95 4.77 -7.18
C VAL A 149 -4.85 5.98 -7.41
N ASN A 150 -5.90 6.11 -6.61
CA ASN A 150 -6.71 7.32 -6.52
C ASN A 150 -6.16 8.23 -5.41
N PRO A 151 -5.59 9.41 -5.74
CA PRO A 151 -5.05 10.35 -4.75
C PRO A 151 -6.05 10.76 -3.66
N GLY A 152 -7.30 10.99 -4.04
CA GLY A 152 -8.35 11.42 -3.12
C GLY A 152 -8.68 10.35 -2.08
N LEU A 153 -8.70 9.08 -2.48
CA LEU A 153 -8.93 7.96 -1.56
C LEU A 153 -7.75 7.76 -0.60
N VAL A 154 -6.50 7.96 -1.04
CA VAL A 154 -5.33 7.95 -0.16
C VAL A 154 -5.43 9.05 0.89
N VAL A 155 -5.77 10.28 0.48
CA VAL A 155 -5.97 11.40 1.42
C VAL A 155 -7.06 11.08 2.43
N LYS A 156 -8.23 10.61 1.99
CA LYS A 156 -9.33 10.23 2.90
C LYS A 156 -8.92 9.13 3.90
N LEU A 157 -8.18 8.10 3.46
CA LEU A 157 -7.66 7.06 4.35
C LEU A 157 -6.75 7.67 5.44
N LEU A 158 -5.89 8.61 5.09
CA LEU A 158 -5.03 9.29 6.05
C LEU A 158 -5.86 10.18 6.99
N ASP A 159 -6.86 10.89 6.48
CA ASP A 159 -7.72 11.79 7.25
C ASP A 159 -8.69 11.06 8.20
N ASP A 160 -8.96 9.78 7.97
CA ASP A 160 -9.78 8.92 8.84
C ASP A 160 -9.14 8.65 10.22
N SER A 161 -7.91 9.09 10.45
CA SER A 161 -7.30 9.16 11.78
C SER A 161 -7.11 10.61 12.21
N SER A 162 -7.36 10.91 13.48
CA SER A 162 -7.11 12.24 14.07
C SER A 162 -5.68 12.45 14.58
N THR A 163 -4.83 11.42 14.51
CA THR A 163 -3.44 11.47 14.98
C THR A 163 -2.45 11.50 13.80
N GLU A 164 -1.15 11.57 14.07
CA GLU A 164 -0.10 11.41 13.04
C GLU A 164 0.06 9.97 12.53
N TYR A 165 -0.75 9.03 13.03
CA TYR A 165 -0.62 7.62 12.76
C TYR A 165 -1.94 6.99 12.30
N LEU A 166 -1.85 5.92 11.52
CA LEU A 166 -2.95 4.98 11.33
C LEU A 166 -2.84 3.86 12.37
N ASN A 167 -3.98 3.42 12.87
CA ASN A 167 -4.13 2.28 13.78
C ASN A 167 -5.37 1.45 13.40
N THR A 168 -5.58 0.33 14.09
CA THR A 168 -6.68 -0.61 13.80
C THR A 168 -8.06 0.05 13.86
N SER A 169 -8.25 1.07 14.70
CA SER A 169 -9.49 1.85 14.79
C SER A 169 -9.72 2.69 13.54
N SER A 170 -8.76 3.53 13.16
CA SER A 170 -8.89 4.37 11.94
C SER A 170 -9.04 3.53 10.67
N ILE A 171 -8.35 2.39 10.57
CA ILE A 171 -8.49 1.48 9.43
C ILE A 171 -9.86 0.81 9.42
N GLY A 172 -10.36 0.36 10.57
CA GLY A 172 -11.72 -0.18 10.71
C GLY A 172 -12.78 0.83 10.27
N TYR A 173 -12.62 2.11 10.64
CA TYR A 173 -13.47 3.20 10.17
C TYR A 173 -13.38 3.40 8.65
N SER A 174 -12.16 3.45 8.11
CA SER A 174 -11.90 3.60 6.68
C SER A 174 -12.59 2.51 5.84
N ARG A 175 -12.59 1.26 6.32
CA ARG A 175 -13.27 0.14 5.68
C ARG A 175 -14.78 0.36 5.60
N VAL A 176 -15.42 0.79 6.71
CA VAL A 176 -16.86 1.11 6.72
C VAL A 176 -17.18 2.27 5.79
N ARG A 177 -16.38 3.34 5.84
CA ARG A 177 -16.53 4.49 4.93
C ARG A 177 -16.47 4.04 3.48
N ARG A 178 -15.46 3.26 3.09
CA ARG A 178 -15.32 2.80 1.70
C ARG A 178 -16.47 1.91 1.26
N GLU A 179 -16.91 0.96 2.08
CA GLU A 179 -18.06 0.12 1.76
C GLU A 179 -19.33 0.96 1.52
N ASN A 180 -19.58 1.99 2.34
CA ASN A 180 -20.72 2.89 2.17
C ASN A 180 -20.58 3.79 0.93
N GLU A 181 -19.39 4.35 0.69
CA GLU A 181 -19.11 5.17 -0.50
C GLU A 181 -19.33 4.36 -1.79
N SER A 182 -18.83 3.13 -1.83
CA SER A 182 -19.01 2.20 -2.97
C SER A 182 -20.48 1.90 -3.25
N VAL A 183 -21.26 1.57 -2.22
CA VAL A 183 -22.71 1.37 -2.37
C VAL A 183 -23.40 2.65 -2.85
N SER A 184 -23.00 3.82 -2.33
CA SER A 184 -23.62 5.10 -2.69
C SER A 184 -23.44 5.51 -4.14
N ILE A 185 -22.35 5.05 -4.78
CA ILE A 185 -22.07 5.31 -6.21
C ILE A 185 -22.64 4.23 -7.14
N GLY A 186 -23.30 3.20 -6.58
CA GLY A 186 -24.00 2.17 -7.33
C GLY A 186 -23.30 0.81 -7.42
N SER A 187 -22.14 0.64 -6.76
CA SER A 187 -21.47 -0.66 -6.69
C SER A 187 -22.27 -1.63 -5.80
N PRO A 188 -22.22 -2.94 -6.06
CA PRO A 188 -22.84 -3.93 -5.19
C PRO A 188 -22.21 -3.90 -3.78
N LYS A 189 -23.00 -4.27 -2.78
CA LYS A 189 -22.46 -4.50 -1.43
C LYS A 189 -21.46 -5.65 -1.47
N LEU A 190 -20.29 -5.46 -0.87
CA LEU A 190 -19.30 -6.54 -0.73
C LEU A 190 -19.90 -7.76 -0.01
N SER A 191 -19.57 -8.95 -0.53
CA SER A 191 -19.83 -10.22 0.15
C SER A 191 -19.01 -10.33 1.44
N SER A 192 -19.43 -11.20 2.36
CA SER A 192 -18.69 -11.43 3.62
C SER A 192 -17.24 -11.89 3.39
N ASP A 193 -17.01 -12.67 2.33
CA ASP A 193 -15.68 -13.14 1.95
C ASP A 193 -14.80 -11.98 1.47
N PHE A 194 -15.33 -11.07 0.66
CA PHE A 194 -14.58 -9.88 0.23
C PHE A 194 -14.41 -8.85 1.35
N VAL A 195 -15.36 -8.72 2.28
CA VAL A 195 -15.15 -7.92 3.50
C VAL A 195 -13.96 -8.45 4.29
N SER A 196 -13.90 -9.77 4.50
CA SER A 196 -12.79 -10.41 5.23
C SER A 196 -11.46 -10.24 4.48
N PHE A 197 -11.48 -10.40 3.16
CA PHE A 197 -10.30 -10.23 2.31
C PHE A 197 -9.79 -8.77 2.34
N ALA A 198 -10.68 -7.79 2.24
CA ALA A 198 -10.30 -6.38 2.28
C ALA A 198 -9.76 -5.93 3.65
N GLN A 199 -10.21 -6.56 4.75
CA GLN A 199 -9.62 -6.36 6.08
C GLN A 199 -8.24 -7.00 6.21
N LEU A 200 -8.03 -8.19 5.60
CA LEU A 200 -6.72 -8.81 5.48
C LEU A 200 -5.75 -7.90 4.73
N GLU A 201 -6.14 -7.34 3.59
CA GLU A 201 -5.30 -6.39 2.83
C GLU A 201 -4.94 -5.15 3.67
N ALA A 202 -5.93 -4.57 4.36
CA ALA A 202 -5.73 -3.40 5.19
C ALA A 202 -4.78 -3.66 6.38
N SER A 203 -4.71 -4.91 6.87
CA SER A 203 -3.79 -5.29 7.95
C SER A 203 -2.31 -5.09 7.58
N PHE A 204 -1.97 -5.18 6.29
CA PHE A 204 -0.58 -5.01 5.84
C PHE A 204 -0.07 -3.59 6.04
N ILE A 205 -0.94 -2.58 6.11
CA ILE A 205 -0.54 -1.20 6.44
C ILE A 205 0.16 -1.19 7.81
N LEU A 206 -0.46 -1.80 8.83
CA LEU A 206 0.09 -1.83 10.18
C LEU A 206 1.20 -2.87 10.32
N LEU A 207 1.07 -4.02 9.66
CA LEU A 207 2.10 -5.07 9.75
C LEU A 207 3.45 -4.61 9.17
N VAL A 208 3.42 -3.83 8.07
CA VAL A 208 4.64 -3.41 7.36
C VAL A 208 5.19 -2.08 7.86
N PHE A 209 4.32 -1.12 8.19
CA PHE A 209 4.72 0.25 8.57
C PHE A 209 4.51 0.56 10.05
N GLY A 210 3.92 -0.36 10.80
CA GLY A 210 3.75 -0.22 12.24
C GLY A 210 5.10 -0.22 12.96
N SER A 211 5.35 0.81 13.77
CA SER A 211 6.62 0.97 14.49
C SER A 211 6.45 1.22 16.00
N GLN A 212 5.22 1.38 16.46
CA GLN A 212 4.85 1.60 17.87
C GLN A 212 4.04 0.40 18.42
N GLY A 213 3.66 0.40 19.71
CA GLY A 213 2.71 -0.59 20.25
C GLY A 213 3.15 -1.38 21.48
N ALA A 214 4.25 -1.00 22.16
CA ALA A 214 4.70 -1.60 23.42
C ALA A 214 4.81 -3.15 23.39
N GLY A 215 5.19 -3.73 22.24
CA GLY A 215 5.28 -5.18 22.06
C GLY A 215 3.94 -5.89 21.76
N ASN A 216 2.81 -5.18 21.75
CA ASN A 216 1.54 -5.68 21.25
C ASN A 216 1.32 -5.21 19.81
N VAL A 217 1.37 -6.17 18.88
CA VAL A 217 1.22 -5.91 17.45
C VAL A 217 -0.14 -5.33 17.07
N SER A 218 -1.20 -5.58 17.85
CA SER A 218 -2.54 -5.05 17.58
C SER A 218 -2.68 -3.56 17.96
N LEU A 219 -1.74 -3.05 18.75
CA LEU A 219 -1.58 -1.64 19.10
C LEU A 219 -0.53 -0.95 18.23
N THR A 220 -0.07 -1.61 17.15
CA THR A 220 0.87 -0.99 16.24
C THR A 220 0.24 0.18 15.50
N GLU A 221 1.02 1.24 15.40
CA GLU A 221 0.64 2.46 14.73
C GLU A 221 1.61 2.73 13.58
N ALA A 222 1.05 2.97 12.39
CA ALA A 222 1.80 3.24 11.17
C ALA A 222 1.87 4.76 10.92
N PRO A 223 3.07 5.38 10.84
CA PRO A 223 3.20 6.81 10.60
C PRO A 223 2.55 7.21 9.27
N LYS A 224 1.65 8.18 9.28
CA LYS A 224 0.90 8.60 8.09
C LYS A 224 1.81 9.02 6.94
N GLU A 225 2.90 9.74 7.23
CA GLU A 225 3.84 10.19 6.20
C GLU A 225 4.57 9.04 5.49
N GLN A 226 4.81 7.92 6.18
CA GLN A 226 5.38 6.72 5.56
C GLN A 226 4.32 6.03 4.68
N VAL A 227 3.12 5.81 5.22
CA VAL A 227 2.01 5.20 4.48
C VAL A 227 1.61 6.04 3.26
N ARG A 228 1.61 7.37 3.39
CA ARG A 228 1.37 8.34 2.31
C ARG A 228 2.32 8.10 1.15
N THR A 229 3.62 8.14 1.43
CA THR A 229 4.66 7.97 0.42
C THR A 229 4.54 6.60 -0.26
N TRP A 230 4.32 5.54 0.52
CA TRP A 230 4.12 4.20 -0.03
C TRP A 230 2.89 4.10 -0.93
N LEU A 231 1.74 4.63 -0.54
CA LEU A 231 0.53 4.51 -1.34
C LEU A 231 0.56 5.40 -2.59
N PHE A 232 1.14 6.59 -2.52
CA PHE A 232 1.23 7.50 -3.68
C PHE A 232 2.27 7.06 -4.70
N GLU A 233 3.40 6.56 -4.24
CA GLU A 233 4.58 6.34 -5.09
C GLU A 233 4.90 4.85 -5.26
N GLU A 234 4.22 3.97 -4.51
CA GLU A 234 4.50 2.54 -4.45
C GLU A 234 6.00 2.31 -4.25
N ARG A 235 6.48 2.94 -3.17
CA ARG A 235 7.89 3.10 -2.80
C ARG A 235 8.08 2.91 -1.31
N PHE A 236 9.16 2.24 -0.91
CA PHE A 236 9.57 2.23 0.49
C PHE A 236 10.10 3.63 0.91
N PRO A 237 9.53 4.26 1.95
CA PRO A 237 9.81 5.66 2.29
C PRO A 237 11.04 5.80 3.21
N VAL A 238 12.18 5.32 2.74
CA VAL A 238 13.44 5.23 3.52
C VAL A 238 13.89 6.61 4.03
N GLU A 239 13.68 7.66 3.25
CA GLU A 239 13.92 9.06 3.60
C GLU A 239 13.03 9.59 4.74
N ARG A 240 11.91 8.90 5.02
CA ARG A 240 11.02 9.16 6.15
C ARG A 240 11.34 8.26 7.35
N ASN A 241 12.61 7.86 7.47
CA ASN A 241 13.14 6.96 8.50
C ASN A 241 12.48 5.57 8.52
N TYR A 242 11.94 5.11 7.39
CA TYR A 242 11.45 3.75 7.27
C TYR A 242 12.62 2.75 7.16
N THR A 243 12.49 1.65 7.90
CA THR A 243 13.26 0.42 7.70
C THR A 243 12.28 -0.74 7.74
N ARG A 244 12.54 -1.81 6.98
CA ARG A 244 11.80 -3.07 7.18
C ARG A 244 11.97 -3.55 8.63
N SER A 245 11.03 -4.33 9.12
CA SER A 245 11.01 -4.82 10.50
C SER A 245 12.31 -5.54 10.88
N ALA A 246 12.84 -5.26 12.08
CA ALA A 246 14.00 -5.94 12.63
C ALA A 246 13.67 -7.37 13.11
N VAL A 247 12.40 -7.61 13.47
CA VAL A 247 11.87 -8.93 13.81
C VAL A 247 11.09 -9.50 12.63
N GLU A 248 11.12 -10.82 12.48
CA GLU A 248 10.35 -11.50 11.44
C GLU A 248 8.84 -11.26 11.67
N LEU A 249 8.13 -10.87 10.61
CA LEU A 249 6.68 -10.63 10.64
C LEU A 249 5.94 -11.94 10.35
N THR A 250 5.07 -12.36 11.25
CA THR A 250 4.47 -13.70 11.22
C THR A 250 2.97 -13.70 10.89
N LEU A 251 2.42 -14.88 10.61
CA LEU A 251 0.98 -15.05 10.41
C LEU A 251 0.15 -14.68 11.65
N ASP A 252 0.64 -14.99 12.84
CA ASP A 252 -0.06 -14.67 14.09
C ASP A 252 -0.13 -13.17 14.32
N MET A 253 0.95 -12.45 13.99
CA MET A 253 0.99 -11.00 14.03
C MET A 253 -0.07 -10.38 13.11
N GLN A 254 -0.15 -10.88 11.86
CA GLN A 254 -1.16 -10.41 10.92
C GLN A 254 -2.58 -10.71 11.41
N GLN A 255 -2.83 -11.93 11.90
CA GLN A 255 -4.15 -12.33 12.40
C GLN A 255 -4.61 -11.48 13.60
N ALA A 256 -3.70 -11.12 14.49
CA ALA A 256 -4.00 -10.21 15.61
C ALA A 256 -4.44 -8.83 15.11
N ILE A 257 -3.75 -8.26 14.11
CA ILE A 257 -4.14 -7.00 13.49
C ILE A 257 -5.51 -7.12 12.81
N ILE A 258 -5.73 -8.17 12.01
CA ILE A 258 -7.01 -8.41 11.31
C ILE A 258 -8.16 -8.43 12.30
N LYS A 259 -8.04 -9.23 13.37
CA LYS A 259 -9.07 -9.36 14.41
C LYS A 259 -9.45 -8.01 15.02
N ASP A 260 -8.47 -7.15 15.29
CA ASP A 260 -8.71 -5.83 15.84
C ASP A 260 -9.34 -4.87 14.82
N ILE A 261 -8.92 -4.92 13.55
CA ILE A 261 -9.59 -4.17 12.46
C ILE A 261 -11.05 -4.60 12.35
N SER A 262 -11.34 -5.91 12.31
CA SER A 262 -12.71 -6.45 12.24
C SER A 262 -13.56 -5.98 13.42
N ARG A 263 -13.02 -5.99 14.64
CA ARG A 263 -13.70 -5.48 15.84
C ARG A 263 -14.12 -4.02 15.67
N TYR A 264 -13.24 -3.16 15.15
CA TYR A 264 -13.58 -1.75 14.93
C TYR A 264 -14.52 -1.54 13.76
N HIS A 265 -14.35 -2.29 12.68
CA HIS A 265 -15.28 -2.28 11.55
C HIS A 265 -16.72 -2.62 11.98
N ASP A 266 -16.90 -3.69 12.76
CA ASP A 266 -18.21 -4.06 13.32
C ASP A 266 -18.76 -2.99 14.27
N ARG A 267 -17.89 -2.32 15.01
CA ARG A 267 -18.27 -1.20 15.89
C ARG A 267 -18.78 0.01 15.11
N TYR A 268 -18.12 0.36 14.00
CA TYR A 268 -18.49 1.52 13.18
C TYR A 268 -19.63 1.26 12.20
N LYS A 269 -19.97 -0.01 11.93
CA LYS A 269 -21.15 -0.37 11.14
C LYS A 269 -22.49 -0.18 11.87
N LYS A 270 -22.47 -0.09 13.19
CA LYS A 270 -23.65 0.12 14.04
C LYS A 270 -24.00 1.60 14.14
#